data_AF-A0A2H1W7M9-F1
#
_entry.id   AF-A0A2H1W7M9-F1
#
_cell.length_a   1.000
_cell.length_b   1.000
_cell.length_c   1.000
_cell.angle_alpha   90.00
_cell.angle_beta   90.00
_cell.angle_gamma   90.00
#
_symmetry.space_group_name_H-M   'P 1'
#
loop_
_entity.id
_entity.type
_entity.pdbx_description
1 polymer ?
#
loop_
_entity_poly.entity_id
_entity_poly.type
_entity_poly.pdbx_seq_one_letter_code
_entity_poly.pdbx_strand_id
1 'polypeptide(L)' 'MSLTPSRLTQDERNHASAIVGTTARLRCRIDGRSCGAMHSIKWYKSESRLYVYSISGNTAIDRPEGPMKD' A
#
# COMPACT_ATOMS: atom_id res chain seq x y z
N MET A 1 -7.40 2.71 31.75
CA MET A 1 -6.81 3.85 31.01
C MET A 1 -7.00 3.59 29.52
N SER A 2 -8.00 4.22 28.92
CA SER A 2 -8.36 4.06 27.51
C SER A 2 -7.58 5.08 26.67
N LEU A 3 -6.67 4.59 25.82
CA LEU A 3 -5.95 5.42 24.85
C LEU A 3 -6.95 5.89 23.78
N THR A 4 -7.21 7.19 23.76
CA THR A 4 -7.92 7.88 22.67
C THR A 4 -7.23 7.64 21.32
N PRO A 5 -7.96 7.49 20.21
CA PRO A 5 -7.34 7.36 18.91
C PRO A 5 -6.75 8.72 18.52
N SER A 6 -5.43 8.83 18.59
CA SER A 6 -4.69 10.00 18.12
C SER A 6 -5.02 10.25 16.65
N ARG A 7 -5.66 11.39 16.35
CA ARG A 7 -5.78 11.90 14.98
C ARG A 7 -4.38 12.26 14.49
N LEU A 8 -3.72 11.33 13.81
CA LEU A 8 -2.49 11.61 13.07
C LEU A 8 -2.74 12.78 12.10
N THR A 9 -1.75 13.62 11.86
CA THR A 9 -1.77 14.63 10.79
C THR A 9 -1.69 13.94 9.41
N GLN A 10 -1.95 14.67 8.32
CA GLN A 10 -1.85 14.08 6.97
C GLN A 10 -0.42 13.64 6.63
N ASP A 11 0.58 14.40 7.07
CA ASP A 11 1.99 14.09 6.81
C ASP A 11 2.43 12.82 7.55
N GLU A 12 2.01 12.65 8.80
CA GLU A 12 2.26 11.42 9.57
C GLU A 12 1.51 10.20 9.00
N ARG A 13 0.39 10.41 8.29
CA ARG A 13 -0.30 9.34 7.57
C ARG A 13 0.41 8.92 6.28
N ASN A 14 1.10 9.87 5.65
CA ASN A 14 1.78 9.68 4.37
C ASN A 14 3.22 9.18 4.55
N HIS A 15 3.77 9.26 5.77
CA HIS A 15 5.10 8.78 6.10
C HIS A 15 5.05 7.39 6.74
N ALA A 16 6.00 6.53 6.38
CA ALA A 16 6.20 5.24 7.01
C ALA A 16 7.69 5.00 7.24
N SER A 17 8.03 4.51 8.42
CA SER A 17 9.38 4.15 8.81
C SER A 17 9.38 2.79 9.51
N ALA A 18 10.52 2.10 9.41
CA ALA A 18 10.76 0.83 10.10
C ALA A 18 12.25 0.71 10.42
N ILE A 19 12.57 -0.19 11.35
CA ILE A 19 13.96 -0.52 11.67
C ILE A 19 14.56 -1.31 10.50
N VAL A 20 15.83 -1.08 10.17
CA VAL A 20 16.54 -1.83 9.13
C VAL A 20 16.48 -3.34 9.42
N GLY A 21 16.18 -4.14 8.40
CA GLY A 21 15.99 -5.59 8.53
C GLY A 21 14.61 -6.00 9.07
N THR A 22 13.73 -5.04 9.36
CA THR A 22 12.35 -5.32 9.78
C THR A 22 11.33 -4.92 8.70
N THR A 23 10.09 -5.39 8.82
CA THR A 23 9.02 -5.10 7.88
C THR A 23 8.45 -3.70 8.09
N ALA A 24 8.48 -2.86 7.06
CA ALA A 24 7.71 -1.62 7.01
C ALA A 24 6.24 -1.88 6.62
N ARG A 25 5.30 -1.21 7.30
CA ARG A 25 3.86 -1.29 7.00
C ARG A 25 3.36 0.02 6.38
N LEU A 26 3.05 -0.03 5.09
CA LEU A 26 2.45 1.09 4.36
C LEU A 26 0.93 1.02 4.47
N ARG A 27 0.30 2.08 5.00
CA ARG A 27 -1.17 2.16 5.08
C ARG A 27 -1.70 2.90 3.85
N CYS A 28 -2.44 2.18 3.00
CA CYS A 28 -3.18 2.77 1.90
C CYS A 28 -4.69 2.71 2.21
N ARG A 29 -5.35 3.87 2.29
CA ARG A 29 -6.82 3.93 2.34
C ARG A 29 -7.33 4.10 0.93
N ILE A 30 -8.18 3.18 0.51
CA ILE A 30 -8.78 3.19 -0.82
C ILE A 30 -10.27 3.44 -0.62
N ASP A 31 -10.78 4.50 -1.24
CA ASP A 31 -12.22 4.72 -1.34
C ASP A 31 -12.73 4.10 -2.64
N GLY A 32 -13.37 2.95 -2.52
CA GLY A 32 -13.93 2.22 -3.66
C GLY A 32 -15.02 2.97 -4.43
N ARG A 33 -15.57 4.08 -3.90
CA ARG A 33 -16.49 4.95 -4.64
C ARG A 33 -15.80 5.85 -5.67
N SER A 34 -14.52 6.13 -5.45
CA SER A 34 -13.68 6.91 -6.38
C SER A 34 -13.06 6.04 -7.47
N CYS A 35 -13.05 4.73 -7.26
CA CYS A 35 -12.55 3.74 -8.19
C CYS A 35 -13.71 3.30 -9.09
N GLY A 36 -13.55 3.37 -10.41
CA GLY A 36 -14.50 2.78 -11.34
C GLY A 36 -14.54 1.25 -11.26
N ALA A 37 -14.93 0.57 -12.33
CA ALA A 37 -15.03 -0.89 -12.33
C ALA A 37 -13.71 -1.64 -12.01
N MET A 38 -12.55 -1.03 -12.28
CA MET A 38 -11.24 -1.65 -12.10
C MET A 38 -10.57 -1.23 -10.79
N HIS A 39 -10.27 -2.21 -9.95
CA HIS A 39 -9.59 -2.02 -8.67
C HIS A 39 -8.20 -2.67 -8.74
N SER A 40 -7.18 -1.88 -9.07
CA SER A 40 -5.78 -2.34 -9.05
C SER A 40 -4.92 -1.41 -8.20
N ILE A 41 -4.12 -2.00 -7.31
CA ILE A 41 -3.10 -1.35 -6.49
C ILE A 41 -1.74 -1.76 -7.04
N LYS A 42 -0.90 -0.78 -7.37
CA LYS A 42 0.45 -1.02 -7.87
C LYS A 42 1.43 -0.22 -7.01
N TRP A 43 2.42 -0.89 -6.44
CA TRP A 43 3.47 -0.26 -5.65
C TRP A 43 4.73 -0.09 -6.48
N TYR A 44 5.37 1.07 -6.35
CA TYR A 44 6.60 1.42 -7.07
C TYR A 44 7.65 1.95 -6.09
N LYS A 45 8.93 1.65 -6.38
CA LYS A 45 10.10 2.34 -5.81
C LYS A 45 10.75 3.09 -6.97
N SER A 46 10.63 4.41 -6.97
CA SER A 46 10.96 5.24 -8.15
C SER A 46 10.23 4.70 -9.39
N GLU A 47 10.94 4.39 -10.47
CA GLU A 47 10.35 3.90 -11.73
C GLU A 47 10.09 2.37 -11.75
N SER A 48 10.50 1.65 -10.70
CA SER A 48 10.40 0.18 -10.66
C SER A 48 9.14 -0.28 -9.93
N ARG A 49 8.27 -1.04 -10.61
CA ARG A 49 7.10 -1.68 -9.99
C ARG A 49 7.53 -2.86 -9.13
N LEU A 50 7.10 -2.88 -7.86
CA LEU A 50 7.46 -3.88 -6.87
C LEU A 50 6.33 -4.86 -6.54
N TYR A 51 5.07 -4.43 -6.69
CA TYR A 51 3.92 -5.25 -6.34
C TYR A 51 2.71 -4.86 -7.15
N VAL A 52 1.88 -5.84 -7.50
CA VAL A 52 0.57 -5.61 -8.10
C VAL A 52 -0.48 -6.46 -7.43
N TYR A 53 -1.54 -5.80 -7.00
CA TYR A 53 -2.81 -6.40 -6.62
C TYR A 53 -3.87 -5.90 -7.60
N SER A 54 -4.58 -6.79 -8.27
CA SER A 54 -5.65 -6.43 -9.18
C SER A 54 -6.70 -7.54 -9.21
N ILE A 55 -7.95 -7.17 -9.04
CA ILE A 55 -9.08 -8.08 -9.25
C ILE A 55 -9.82 -7.63 -10.51
N SER A 56 -9.87 -8.50 -11.52
CA SER A 56 -10.64 -8.28 -12.74
C SER A 56 -11.43 -9.54 -13.08
N GLY A 57 -12.76 -9.46 -12.95
CA GLY A 57 -13.64 -10.62 -13.18
C GLY A 57 -13.27 -11.81 -12.30
N ASN A 58 -12.99 -12.96 -12.92
CA ASN A 58 -12.62 -14.21 -12.23
C ASN A 58 -11.12 -14.38 -11.98
N THR A 59 -10.29 -13.40 -12.36
CA THR A 59 -8.83 -13.51 -12.24
C THR A 59 -8.31 -12.48 -11.24
N ALA A 60 -7.65 -12.96 -10.18
CA ALA A 60 -6.91 -12.13 -9.24
C ALA A 60 -5.42 -12.19 -9.58
N ILE A 61 -4.80 -11.02 -9.73
CA ILE A 61 -3.35 -10.87 -9.76
C ILE A 61 -2.96 -10.37 -8.38
N ASP A 62 -2.22 -11.18 -7.63
CA ASP A 62 -1.71 -10.82 -6.29
C ASP A 62 -0.28 -11.33 -6.17
N ARG A 63 0.68 -10.50 -6.59
CA ARG A 63 2.09 -10.94 -6.65
C ARG A 63 3.09 -9.79 -6.59
N PRO A 64 4.29 -10.05 -6.06
CA PRO A 64 5.44 -9.17 -6.23
C PRO A 64 5.89 -9.13 -7.70
N GLU A 65 6.48 -8.00 -8.08
CA GLU A 65 7.02 -7.73 -9.41
C GLU A 65 8.50 -7.34 -9.26
N GLY A 66 9.38 -8.07 -9.93
CA GLY A 66 10.83 -7.82 -9.89
C GLY A 66 11.52 -8.19 -8.57
N PRO A 67 12.87 -8.14 -8.54
CA PRO A 67 13.62 -8.28 -7.31
C PRO A 67 13.36 -7.04 -6.44
N MET A 68 13.03 -7.25 -5.17
CA MET A 68 13.04 -6.20 -4.16
C MET A 68 14.48 -5.70 -4.07
N LYS A 69 14.83 -4.66 -4.85
CA LYS A 69 16.19 -4.10 -4.81
C LYS A 69 16.32 -3.29 -3.53
N ASP A 70 17.29 -3.69 -2.72
CA ASP A 70 17.69 -3.05 -1.45
C ASP A 70 17.81 -1.53 -1.59
#